data_AF-A0AA96S265-F1
#
_entry.id   AF-A0AA96S265-F1
#
_cell.length_a   1.000
_cell.length_b   1.000
_cell.length_c   1.000
_cell.angle_alpha   90.00
_cell.angle_beta   90.00
_cell.angle_gamma   90.00
#
_symmetry.space_group_name_H-M   'P 1'
#
loop_
_entity.id
_entity.type
_entity.pdbx_description
1 polymer ?
#
loop_
_entity_poly.entity_id
_entity_poly.type
_entity_poly.pdbx_seq_one_letter_code
_entity_poly.pdbx_strand_id
1 'polypeptide(L)' 'MSHAGHNQIKARIPHRYPLLLVDRITGQEEGKRATGIKNVSIGEPYMTGHFPGYPVMPGVLIVEALCSAEIMFAFSGQ' A
#
# COMPACT_ATOMS: atom_id res chain seq x y z
N MET A 1 -1.74 3.90 -19.07
CA MET A 1 -1.83 3.58 -17.64
C MET A 1 -1.04 4.63 -16.87
N SER A 2 -1.63 5.26 -15.87
CA SER A 2 -0.97 6.30 -15.06
C SER A 2 -0.17 5.68 -13.91
N HIS A 3 0.85 6.40 -13.45
CA HIS A 3 1.69 6.04 -12.30
C HIS A 3 1.45 7.06 -11.17
N ALA A 4 1.66 6.65 -9.92
CA ALA A 4 1.60 7.54 -8.77
C ALA A 4 2.76 7.30 -7.80
N GLY A 5 3.42 8.39 -7.38
CA GLY A 5 4.46 8.39 -6.35
C GLY A 5 3.89 8.66 -4.95
N HIS A 6 4.76 8.58 -3.95
CA HIS A 6 4.41 8.68 -2.52
C HIS A 6 3.52 9.88 -2.15
N ASN A 7 3.82 11.08 -2.65
CA ASN A 7 3.04 12.28 -2.31
C ASN A 7 1.62 12.23 -2.92
N GLN A 8 1.46 11.68 -4.12
CA GLN A 8 0.15 11.53 -4.76
C GLN A 8 -0.69 10.48 -4.04
N ILE A 9 -0.05 9.38 -3.61
CA ILE A 9 -0.68 8.34 -2.79
C ILE A 9 -1.19 8.94 -1.47
N LYS A 10 -0.36 9.71 -0.75
CA LYS A 10 -0.76 10.37 0.51
C LYS A 10 -1.88 11.39 0.34
N ALA A 11 -1.98 12.02 -0.83
CA ALA A 11 -3.04 12.98 -1.11
C ALA A 11 -4.41 12.29 -1.30
N ARG A 12 -4.43 11.05 -1.80
CA ARG A 12 -5.66 10.29 -2.06
C ARG A 12 -6.04 9.35 -0.92
N ILE A 13 -5.06 8.69 -0.30
CA ILE A 13 -5.27 7.74 0.78
C ILE A 13 -5.12 8.48 2.12
N PRO A 14 -6.09 8.38 3.05
CA PRO A 14 -6.02 9.05 4.36
C PRO A 14 -5.01 8.38 5.30
N HIS A 15 -4.74 7.08 5.14
CA HIS A 15 -3.80 6.33 5.96
C HIS A 15 -2.41 6.98 6.00
N ARG A 16 -1.78 6.92 7.17
CA ARG A 16 -0.43 7.44 7.43
C ARG A 16 0.40 6.35 8.10
N TYR A 17 1.70 6.59 8.24
CA TYR A 17 2.56 5.70 9.00
C TYR A 17 1.94 5.40 10.38
N PRO A 18 1.88 4.12 10.81
CA PRO A 18 2.52 2.95 10.20
C PRO A 18 1.66 2.14 9.22
N LEU A 19 0.45 2.60 8.86
CA LEU A 19 -0.53 1.84 8.06
C LEU A 19 -0.69 2.29 6.61
N LEU A 20 0.11 3.26 6.14
CA LEU A 20 0.19 3.53 4.71
C LEU A 20 1.12 2.48 4.06
N LEU A 21 0.53 1.41 3.51
CA LEU A 21 1.26 0.22 3.05
C LEU A 21 1.38 0.12 1.52
N VAL A 22 1.37 1.25 0.80
CA VAL A 22 1.65 1.30 -0.65
C VAL A 22 2.67 2.39 -0.92
N ASP A 23 3.80 2.03 -1.52
CA ASP A 23 4.91 2.95 -1.77
C ASP A 23 4.81 3.61 -3.16
N ARG A 24 4.29 2.87 -4.13
CA ARG A 24 4.18 3.32 -5.54
C ARG A 24 3.04 2.62 -6.25
N ILE A 25 2.37 3.33 -7.16
CA ILE A 25 1.50 2.74 -8.19
C ILE A 25 2.25 2.72 -9.51
N THR A 26 2.43 1.52 -10.07
CA THR A 26 3.11 1.28 -11.36
C THR A 26 2.15 1.18 -12.54
N GLY A 27 0.85 1.05 -12.28
CA GLY A 27 -0.16 1.12 -13.32
C GLY A 27 -1.53 1.29 -12.70
N GLN A 28 -2.33 2.18 -13.28
CA GLN A 28 -3.72 2.36 -12.91
C GLN A 28 -4.59 2.55 -14.15
N GLU A 29 -5.76 1.90 -14.09
CA GLU A 29 -6.91 2.08 -14.97
C GLU A 29 -8.12 2.33 -14.08
N GLU A 30 -8.65 3.56 -14.14
CA GLU A 30 -9.75 4.01 -13.29
C GLU A 30 -10.97 3.09 -13.39
N GLY A 31 -11.55 2.73 -12.23
CA GLY A 31 -12.70 1.82 -12.16
C GLY A 31 -12.44 0.38 -12.64
N LYS A 32 -11.19 0.01 -12.92
CA LYS A 32 -10.84 -1.32 -13.45
C LYS A 32 -9.78 -2.04 -12.63
N ARG A 33 -8.59 -1.44 -12.49
CA ARG A 33 -7.47 -2.04 -11.78
C ARG A 33 -6.40 -1.04 -11.39
N ALA A 34 -5.65 -1.36 -10.33
CA ALA A 34 -4.34 -0.79 -10.07
C ALA A 34 -3.31 -1.89 -9.81
N THR A 35 -2.06 -1.56 -10.08
CA THR A 35 -0.89 -2.36 -9.75
C THR A 35 0.03 -1.49 -8.91
N GLY A 36 0.33 -1.95 -7.70
CA GLY A 36 1.13 -1.23 -6.72
C GLY A 36 2.37 -2.01 -6.28
N ILE A 37 3.28 -1.30 -5.64
CA ILE A 37 4.47 -1.84 -4.98
C ILE A 37 4.39 -1.47 -3.50
N LYS A 38 4.57 -2.48 -2.66
CA LYS A 38 4.89 -2.35 -1.25
C LYS A 38 6.26 -3.01 -1.02
N ASN A 39 7.26 -2.20 -0.68
CA ASN A 39 8.55 -2.68 -0.26
C ASN A 39 8.45 -3.16 1.19
N VAL A 40 9.07 -4.31 1.43
CA VAL A 40 9.08 -4.98 2.73
C VAL A 40 10.48 -4.86 3.30
N SER A 41 10.61 -4.26 4.48
CA SER A 41 11.90 -4.03 5.14
C SER A 41 11.89 -4.45 6.60
N ILE A 42 13.05 -4.91 7.10
CA ILE A 42 13.25 -5.22 8.52
C ILE A 42 13.05 -4.01 9.44
N GLY A 43 13.16 -2.80 8.91
CA GLY A 43 12.95 -1.55 9.66
C GLY A 43 11.48 -1.22 9.95
N GLU A 44 10.53 -2.05 9.51
CA GLU A 44 9.10 -1.82 9.75
C GLU A 44 8.68 -2.27 11.17
N PRO A 45 7.76 -1.54 11.83
CA PRO A 45 7.47 -1.71 13.26
C PRO A 45 6.92 -3.08 13.61
N TYR A 46 6.23 -3.74 12.67
CA TYR A 46 5.66 -5.08 12.89
C TYR A 46 6.68 -6.22 12.71
N MET A 47 7.85 -5.97 12.13
CA MET A 47 8.85 -7.01 11.87
C MET A 47 9.58 -7.49 13.12
N THR A 48 9.64 -6.66 14.16
CA THR A 48 10.26 -7.04 15.44
C THR A 48 9.39 -8.01 16.25
N GLY A 49 8.06 -7.95 16.06
CA GLY A 49 7.08 -8.74 16.80
C GLY A 49 6.46 -9.91 16.01
N HIS A 50 6.65 -9.96 14.69
CA HIS A 50 6.04 -10.98 13.83
C HIS A 50 7.10 -11.62 12.92
N PHE A 51 7.91 -12.57 13.39
CA PHE A 51 8.04 -13.05 14.78
C PHE A 51 9.46 -12.74 15.30
N PRO A 52 9.67 -12.65 16.63
CA PRO A 52 11.01 -12.43 17.18
C PRO A 52 12.00 -13.50 16.66
N GLY A 53 13.09 -13.06 16.02
CA GLY A 53 14.09 -13.94 15.41
C GLY A 53 13.68 -14.60 14.08
N TYR A 54 12.45 -14.39 13.61
CA TYR A 54 11.92 -14.91 12.35
C TYR A 54 10.93 -13.90 11.73
N PRO A 55 11.44 -12.79 11.16
CA PRO A 55 10.61 -11.71 10.64
C PRO A 55 9.84 -12.15 9.39
N VAL A 56 8.52 -12.02 9.42
CA VAL A 56 7.59 -12.39 8.34
C VAL A 56 6.55 -11.29 8.24
N MET A 57 6.27 -10.80 7.04
CA MET A 57 5.17 -9.85 6.85
C MET A 57 3.83 -10.50 7.23
N PRO A 58 3.04 -9.91 8.14
CA PRO A 58 1.73 -10.45 8.49
C PRO A 58 0.80 -10.48 7.26
N GLY A 59 0.13 -11.60 7.04
CA GLY A 59 -0.78 -11.76 5.88
C GLY A 59 -1.90 -10.72 5.84
N VAL A 60 -2.41 -10.31 7.01
CA VAL A 60 -3.43 -9.24 7.11
C VAL A 60 -2.91 -7.89 6.61
N LEU A 61 -1.61 -7.60 6.72
CA LEU A 61 -1.01 -6.37 6.18
C LEU A 61 -0.79 -6.44 4.67
N ILE A 62 -0.70 -7.64 4.09
CA ILE A 62 -0.73 -7.82 2.63
C ILE A 62 -2.13 -7.46 2.11
N VAL A 63 -3.19 -7.93 2.78
CA VAL A 63 -4.57 -7.58 2.44
C VAL A 63 -4.81 -6.07 2.60
N GLU A 64 -4.31 -5.46 3.66
CA GLU A 64 -4.38 -4.00 3.86
C GLU A 64 -3.66 -3.22 2.75
N ALA A 65 -2.48 -3.68 2.31
CA ALA A 65 -1.76 -3.08 1.19
C ALA A 65 -2.56 -3.18 -0.13
N LEU A 66 -3.25 -4.30 -0.37
CA LEU A 66 -4.15 -4.46 -1.51
C LEU A 66 -5.33 -3.49 -1.45
N CYS A 67 -5.98 -3.37 -0.29
CA CYS A 67 -7.07 -2.41 -0.06
C CYS A 67 -6.60 -0.96 -0.27
N SER A 68 -5.43 -0.60 0.23
CA SER A 68 -4.86 0.73 -0.02
C SER A 68 -4.60 0.98 -1.51
N ALA A 69 -4.14 -0.02 -2.27
CA ALA A 69 -3.99 0.12 -3.72
C ALA A 69 -5.35 0.22 -4.44
N GLU A 70 -6.41 -0.37 -3.89
CA GLU A 70 -7.78 -0.25 -4.39
C GLU A 70 -8.28 1.19 -4.36
N ILE A 71 -8.07 1.89 -3.24
CA ILE A 71 -8.44 3.30 -3.06
C ILE A 71 -7.87 4.19 -4.18
N MET A 72 -6.75 3.79 -4.79
CA MET A 72 -6.15 4.57 -5.87
C MET A 72 -7.00 4.61 -7.13
N PHE A 73 -7.77 3.55 -7.44
CA PHE A 73 -8.65 3.45 -8.62
C PHE A 73 -10.14 3.44 -8.29
N ALA A 74 -10.49 3.34 -7.02
CA ALA A 74 -11.84 3.52 -6.54
C ALA A 74 -12.06 5.02 -6.33
N PHE A 75 -12.52 5.76 -7.35
CA PHE A 75 -13.42 6.92 -7.27
C PHE A 75 -13.57 7.55 -8.68
N SER A 76 -14.45 6.98 -9.49
CA SER A 76 -15.01 7.65 -10.66
C SER A 76 -16.31 8.37 -10.26
N GLY A 77 -16.24 9.64 -9.81
CA GLY A 77 -17.45 10.48 -9.73
C GLY A 77 -17.59 11.48 -8.57
N GLN A 78 -16.59 12.34 -8.34
CA GLN A 78 -16.84 13.68 -7.76
C GLN A 78 -16.20 14.74 -8.66
#